data_AF-A0A7C9BPN5-F1
#
_entry.id   AF-A0A7C9BPN5-F1
#
_cell.length_a   1.000
_cell.length_b   1.000
_cell.length_c   1.000
_cell.angle_alpha   90.00
_cell.angle_beta   90.00
_cell.angle_gamma   90.00
#
_symmetry.space_group_name_H-M   'P 1'
#
loop_
_entity.id
_entity.type
_entity.pdbx_description
1 polymer ?
#
loop_
_entity_poly.entity_id
_entity_poly.type
_entity_poly.pdbx_seq_one_letter_code
_entity_poly.pdbx_strand_id
1 'polypeptide(L)'
;MRVRTTVLALLPLALAGCMSAPPPLNLPDARSIGFDGVQAVPPDCAKLMQPSHLVDAGFGRPGVPFGCATYTNLAAMLARPQDLVAPVPYGGADAEVAAGAVRRYVEDRVKLPTPGKTLTTTGSPGH
;
A
#
# COMPACT_ATOMS: atom_id res chain seq x y z
N MET A 1 -32.73 28.81 21.37
CA MET A 1 -31.25 28.76 21.49
C MET A 1 -30.66 27.35 21.32
N ARG A 2 -31.28 26.28 21.84
CA ARG A 2 -30.71 24.90 21.78
C ARG A 2 -30.47 24.31 20.39
N VAL A 3 -31.28 24.65 19.39
CA VAL A 3 -31.14 24.14 18.01
C VAL A 3 -29.96 24.77 17.25
N ARG A 4 -29.67 26.06 17.50
CA ARG A 4 -28.52 26.74 16.88
C ARG A 4 -27.19 26.19 17.42
N THR A 5 -27.14 25.87 18.72
CA THR A 5 -25.95 25.31 19.36
C THR A 5 -25.69 23.86 18.92
N THR A 6 -26.72 23.05 18.69
CA THR A 6 -26.54 21.67 18.20
C THR A 6 -26.08 21.63 16.74
N VAL A 7 -26.63 22.50 15.88
CA VAL A 7 -26.21 22.60 14.47
C VAL A 7 -24.75 23.06 14.37
N LEU A 8 -24.33 24.04 15.18
CA LEU A 8 -22.95 24.53 15.17
C LEU A 8 -21.95 23.46 15.66
N ALA A 9 -22.35 22.62 16.62
CA ALA A 9 -21.51 21.54 17.16
C ALA A 9 -21.33 20.36 16.18
N LEU A 10 -22.31 20.10 15.30
CA LEU A 10 -22.26 19.00 14.32
C LEU A 10 -21.54 19.38 13.02
N LEU A 11 -21.41 20.68 12.73
CA LEU A 11 -20.73 21.20 11.54
C LEU A 11 -19.28 20.70 11.37
N PRO A 12 -18.39 20.71 12.37
CA PRO A 12 -17.02 20.21 12.20
C PRO A 12 -16.95 18.70 11.91
N LEU A 13 -17.89 17.89 12.42
CA LEU A 13 -17.96 16.45 12.09
C LEU A 13 -18.35 16.22 10.63
N ALA A 14 -19.24 17.06 10.08
CA ALA A 14 -19.61 16.99 8.67
C ALA A 14 -18.44 17.45 7.76
N LEU A 15 -17.71 18.50 8.13
CA LEU A 15 -16.53 18.95 7.36
C LEU A 15 -15.34 17.98 7.43
N ALA A 16 -15.17 17.24 8.53
CA ALA A 16 -14.10 16.25 8.65
C ALA A 16 -14.23 15.12 7.61
N GLY A 17 -15.45 14.76 7.20
CA GLY A 17 -15.71 13.76 6.15
C GLY A 17 -15.28 14.21 4.75
N CYS A 18 -15.20 15.52 4.48
CA CYS A 18 -14.81 16.05 3.17
C CYS A 18 -13.29 16.06 2.93
N MET A 19 -12.47 15.94 3.99
CA MET A 19 -11.00 15.92 3.89
C MET A 19 -10.43 14.55 3.51
N SER A 20 -11.29 13.52 3.40
CA SER A 20 -10.93 12.13 3.07
C SER A 20 -11.24 11.75 1.61
N ALA A 21 -11.43 12.73 0.71
CA ALA A 21 -11.75 12.46 -0.68
C ALA A 21 -10.70 11.51 -1.30
N PRO A 22 -11.09 10.35 -1.85
CA PRO A 22 -10.19 9.50 -2.62
C PRO A 22 -9.81 10.20 -3.94
N PRO A 23 -8.54 10.10 -4.40
CA PRO A 23 -7.40 9.50 -3.71
C PRO A 23 -6.80 10.41 -2.62
N PRO A 24 -6.08 9.84 -1.62
CA PRO A 24 -5.35 10.62 -0.63
C PRO A 24 -4.45 11.67 -1.29
N LEU A 25 -4.25 12.80 -0.61
CA LEU A 25 -3.37 13.87 -1.09
C LEU A 25 -1.99 13.29 -1.50
N ASN A 26 -1.59 13.56 -2.74
CA ASN A 26 -0.37 13.10 -3.41
C ASN A 26 -0.34 11.64 -3.93
N LEU A 27 -1.48 10.95 -3.99
CA LEU A 27 -1.61 9.70 -4.75
C LEU A 27 -2.31 9.94 -6.09
N PRO A 28 -1.87 9.28 -7.18
CA PRO A 28 -2.55 9.39 -8.47
C PRO A 28 -3.96 8.82 -8.42
N ASP A 29 -4.85 9.27 -9.31
CA ASP A 29 -6.15 8.63 -9.47
C ASP A 29 -6.08 7.41 -10.41
N ALA A 30 -7.22 6.76 -10.67
CA ALA A 30 -7.27 5.58 -11.54
C ALA A 30 -6.84 5.86 -13.00
N ARG A 31 -6.74 7.13 -13.43
CA ARG A 31 -6.28 7.50 -14.78
C ARG A 31 -4.79 7.26 -14.99
N SER A 32 -4.03 6.95 -13.93
CA SER A 32 -2.64 6.52 -14.06
C SER A 32 -2.49 5.11 -14.62
N ILE A 33 -3.58 4.35 -14.74
CA ILE A 33 -3.59 3.04 -15.41
C ILE A 33 -3.77 3.28 -16.91
N GLY A 34 -2.77 2.86 -17.70
CA GLY A 34 -2.78 2.94 -19.15
C GLY A 34 -3.40 1.71 -19.81
N PHE A 35 -3.38 1.69 -21.13
CA PHE A 35 -3.77 0.55 -21.97
C PHE A 35 -2.77 0.44 -23.13
N ASP A 36 -2.16 -0.72 -23.32
CA ASP A 36 -1.14 -0.96 -24.36
C ASP A 36 -1.73 -1.47 -25.70
N GLY A 37 -3.05 -1.56 -25.80
CA GLY A 37 -3.75 -2.16 -26.94
C GLY A 37 -4.22 -3.59 -26.66
N VAL A 38 -3.69 -4.24 -25.63
CA VAL A 38 -4.02 -5.62 -25.26
C VAL A 38 -4.52 -5.72 -23.82
N GLN A 39 -3.90 -5.00 -22.89
CA GLN A 39 -4.18 -5.09 -21.46
C GLN A 39 -4.01 -3.74 -20.74
N ALA A 40 -4.60 -3.65 -19.55
CA ALA A 40 -4.38 -2.52 -18.66
C ALA A 40 -2.96 -2.56 -18.10
N VAL A 41 -2.27 -1.42 -18.13
CA VAL A 41 -0.87 -1.30 -17.69
C VAL A 41 -0.81 -0.41 -16.45
N PRO A 42 -0.27 -0.89 -15.32
CA PRO A 42 -0.13 -0.07 -14.13
C PRO A 42 0.90 1.06 -14.33
N PRO A 43 0.84 2.12 -13.51
CA PRO A 43 1.85 3.16 -13.55
C PRO A 43 3.23 2.63 -13.17
N ASP A 44 4.27 3.29 -13.68
CA ASP A 44 5.64 3.04 -13.26
C ASP A 44 5.82 3.33 -11.76
N CYS A 45 6.07 2.27 -10.98
CA CYS A 45 6.19 2.36 -9.53
C CYS A 45 7.41 3.17 -9.06
N ALA A 46 8.44 3.36 -9.91
CA ALA A 46 9.55 4.25 -9.58
C ALA A 46 9.08 5.71 -9.45
N LYS A 47 8.02 6.10 -10.19
CA LYS A 47 7.43 7.45 -10.12
C LYS A 47 6.56 7.67 -8.88
N LEU A 48 6.20 6.60 -8.17
CA LEU A 48 5.41 6.66 -6.94
C LEU A 48 6.28 6.61 -5.68
N MET A 49 7.61 6.51 -5.84
CA MET A 49 8.55 6.33 -4.75
C MET A 49 8.56 7.55 -3.83
N GLN A 50 8.06 7.38 -2.60
CA GLN A 50 8.18 8.39 -1.57
C GLN A 50 9.44 8.12 -0.74
N PRO A 51 10.36 9.10 -0.60
CA PRO A 51 11.53 8.94 0.24
C PRO A 51 11.14 8.74 1.71
N SER A 52 11.90 7.89 2.41
CA SER A 52 11.76 7.77 3.86
C SER A 52 12.56 8.85 4.57
N HIS A 53 11.96 9.50 5.56
CA HIS A 53 12.64 10.44 6.45
C HIS A 53 13.24 9.74 7.68
N LEU A 54 13.10 8.42 7.78
CA LEU A 54 13.59 7.63 8.92
C LEU A 54 15.02 7.16 8.66
N VAL A 55 15.87 7.32 9.67
CA VAL A 55 17.25 6.84 9.69
C VAL A 55 17.38 5.82 10.82
N ASP A 56 17.94 4.65 10.51
CA ASP A 56 18.19 3.56 11.46
C ASP A 56 19.70 3.27 11.50
N ALA A 57 20.32 3.45 12.66
CA ALA A 57 21.77 3.27 12.87
C ALA A 57 22.67 4.00 11.84
N GLY A 58 22.25 5.18 11.35
CA GLY A 58 22.98 5.97 10.34
C GLY A 58 22.67 5.60 8.89
N PHE A 59 21.82 4.60 8.65
CA PHE A 59 21.36 4.21 7.31
C PHE A 59 19.94 4.74 7.06
N GLY A 60 19.73 5.41 5.93
CA GLY A 60 18.40 5.81 5.49
C GLY A 60 17.53 4.59 5.21
N ARG A 61 16.29 4.59 5.74
CA ARG A 61 15.32 3.55 5.41
C ARG A 61 14.96 3.62 3.92
N PRO A 62 14.65 2.47 3.27
CA PRO A 62 14.12 2.47 1.92
C PRO A 62 12.85 3.32 1.82
N GLY A 63 12.71 4.02 0.68
CA GLY A 63 11.47 4.68 0.31
C GLY A 63 10.34 3.67 0.07
N VAL A 64 9.11 4.15 0.04
CA VAL A 64 7.92 3.33 -0.19
C VAL A 64 7.17 3.86 -1.42
N PRO A 65 6.94 3.03 -2.45
CA PRO A 65 6.14 3.42 -3.60
C PRO A 65 4.65 3.31 -3.27
N PHE A 66 4.11 4.31 -2.56
CA PHE A 66 2.73 4.28 -2.10
C PHE A 66 1.75 4.09 -3.28
N GLY A 67 0.82 3.14 -3.13
CA GLY A 67 -0.19 2.82 -4.15
C GLY A 67 0.27 1.87 -5.26
N CYS A 68 1.57 1.57 -5.43
CA CYS A 68 2.06 0.68 -6.49
C CYS A 68 1.35 -0.69 -6.51
N ALA A 69 1.20 -1.33 -5.35
CA ALA A 69 0.46 -2.59 -5.23
C ALA A 69 -1.02 -2.42 -5.60
N THR A 70 -1.63 -1.30 -5.18
CA THR A 70 -3.04 -0.98 -5.47
C THR A 70 -3.30 -0.84 -6.96
N TYR A 71 -2.52 -0.03 -7.69
CA TYR A 71 -2.74 0.16 -9.13
C TYR A 71 -2.36 -1.07 -9.94
N THR A 72 -1.32 -1.82 -9.53
CA THR A 72 -0.97 -3.10 -10.15
C THR A 72 -2.09 -4.12 -10.02
N ASN A 73 -2.67 -4.26 -8.82
CA ASN A 73 -3.79 -5.15 -8.60
C ASN A 73 -5.03 -4.69 -9.39
N LEU A 74 -5.28 -3.38 -9.46
CA LEU A 74 -6.39 -2.84 -10.25
C LEU A 74 -6.22 -3.08 -11.75
N ALA A 75 -5.02 -2.90 -12.29
CA ALA A 75 -4.72 -3.23 -13.69
C ALA A 75 -4.93 -4.73 -13.96
N ALA A 76 -4.56 -5.61 -13.03
CA ALA A 76 -4.83 -7.04 -13.13
C ALA A 76 -6.33 -7.36 -13.11
N MET A 77 -7.12 -6.71 -12.24
CA MET A 77 -8.58 -6.87 -12.22
C MET A 77 -9.23 -6.37 -13.51
N LEU A 78 -8.68 -5.34 -14.16
CA LEU A 78 -9.17 -4.86 -15.45
C LEU A 78 -8.95 -5.87 -16.59
N ALA A 79 -7.93 -6.73 -16.49
CA ALA A 79 -7.72 -7.82 -17.45
C ALA A 79 -8.81 -8.90 -17.38
N ARG A 80 -9.52 -9.00 -16.25
CA ARG A 80 -10.65 -9.91 -16.03
C ARG A 80 -11.80 -9.18 -15.36
N PRO A 81 -12.71 -8.53 -16.11
CA PRO A 81 -13.76 -7.68 -15.56
C PRO A 81 -14.66 -8.35 -14.50
N GLN A 82 -14.77 -9.68 -14.51
CA GLN A 82 -15.46 -10.48 -13.50
C GLN A 82 -14.92 -10.22 -12.09
N ASP A 83 -13.62 -9.94 -11.96
CA ASP A 83 -12.96 -9.68 -10.67
C ASP A 83 -13.44 -8.36 -10.03
N LEU A 84 -14.00 -7.42 -10.82
CA LEU A 84 -14.59 -6.17 -10.33
C LEU A 84 -16.08 -6.29 -9.94
N VAL A 85 -16.85 -7.11 -10.69
CA VAL A 85 -18.30 -7.24 -10.46
C VAL A 85 -18.66 -8.37 -9.50
N ALA A 86 -17.84 -9.41 -9.45
CA ALA A 86 -18.01 -10.59 -8.62
C ALA A 86 -16.66 -11.00 -8.01
N PRO A 87 -16.11 -10.18 -7.10
CA PRO A 87 -14.79 -10.42 -6.53
C PRO A 87 -14.76 -11.74 -5.75
N VAL A 88 -13.64 -12.44 -5.84
CA VAL A 88 -13.38 -13.60 -4.97
C VAL A 88 -13.27 -13.09 -3.53
N PRO A 89 -14.03 -13.66 -2.57
CA PRO A 89 -13.93 -13.26 -1.17
C PRO A 89 -12.49 -13.40 -0.67
N TYR A 90 -12.00 -12.37 0.03
CA TYR A 90 -10.71 -12.43 0.68
C TYR A 90 -10.71 -13.55 1.72
N GLY A 91 -9.83 -14.55 1.54
CA GLY A 91 -9.75 -15.73 2.41
C GLY A 91 -9.24 -15.48 3.82
N GLY A 92 -8.92 -14.23 4.17
CA GLY A 92 -8.27 -13.87 5.43
C GLY A 92 -6.75 -13.94 5.35
N ALA A 93 -6.10 -13.51 6.43
CA ALA A 93 -4.67 -13.69 6.60
C ALA A 93 -4.39 -15.13 7.05
N ASP A 94 -3.35 -15.74 6.49
CA ASP A 94 -2.82 -17.03 6.95
C ASP A 94 -1.97 -16.79 8.22
N ALA A 95 -2.66 -16.76 9.36
CA ALA A 95 -2.06 -16.48 10.65
C ALA A 95 -1.13 -17.63 11.10
N GLU A 96 -1.43 -18.86 10.69
CA GLU A 96 -0.67 -20.07 10.98
C GLU A 96 0.73 -20.02 10.34
N VAL A 97 0.84 -19.57 9.09
CA VAL A 97 2.15 -19.38 8.44
C VAL A 97 2.98 -18.33 9.17
N ALA A 98 2.37 -17.21 9.59
CA ALA A 98 3.05 -16.17 10.35
C ALA A 98 3.50 -16.67 11.73
N ALA A 99 2.61 -17.36 12.46
CA ALA A 99 2.92 -17.96 13.76
C ALA A 99 4.03 -19.04 13.63
N GLY A 100 3.99 -19.84 12.57
CA GLY A 100 5.01 -20.83 12.25
C GLY A 100 6.36 -20.21 11.89
N ALA A 101 6.39 -19.04 11.24
CA ALA A 101 7.62 -18.30 11.00
C ALA A 101 8.25 -17.81 12.32
N VAL A 102 7.46 -17.21 13.21
CA VAL A 102 7.93 -16.78 14.54
C VAL A 102 8.41 -17.97 15.38
N ARG A 103 7.67 -19.09 15.36
CA ARG A 103 8.05 -20.31 16.07
C ARG A 103 9.41 -20.82 15.60
N ARG A 104 9.63 -20.93 14.29
CA ARG A 104 10.91 -21.37 13.72
C ARG A 104 12.07 -20.45 14.10
N TYR A 105 11.81 -19.15 14.20
CA TYR A 105 12.81 -18.19 14.67
C TYR A 105 13.16 -18.41 16.15
N VAL A 106 12.16 -18.53 17.02
CA VAL A 106 12.35 -18.75 18.47
C VAL A 106 13.01 -20.10 18.77
N GLU A 107 12.72 -21.12 17.97
CA GLU A 107 13.32 -22.47 18.09
C GLU A 107 14.69 -22.57 17.40
N ASP A 108 15.31 -21.48 16.97
CA ASP A 108 16.58 -21.45 16.23
C ASP A 108 16.61 -22.33 14.96
N ARG A 109 15.43 -22.64 14.41
CA ARG A 109 15.27 -23.41 13.16
C ARG A 109 15.44 -22.57 11.90
N VAL A 110 15.47 -21.25 12.04
CA VAL A 110 15.85 -20.29 10.99
C VAL A 110 16.90 -19.35 11.56
N LYS A 111 18.08 -19.31 10.95
CA LYS A 111 19.13 -18.34 11.31
C LYS A 111 18.85 -17.01 10.62
N LEU A 112 18.88 -15.92 11.38
CA LEU A 112 18.94 -14.58 10.79
C LEU A 112 20.19 -14.48 9.90
N PRO A 113 20.12 -13.77 8.77
CA PRO A 113 21.32 -13.42 8.03
C PRO A 113 22.31 -12.74 8.98
N THR A 114 23.58 -13.15 8.92
CA THR A 114 24.64 -12.54 9.72
C THR A 114 24.60 -11.02 9.52
N PRO A 115 24.77 -10.19 10.56
CA PRO A 115 24.77 -8.74 10.39
C PRO A 115 25.85 -8.37 9.36
N GLY A 116 25.43 -7.97 8.15
CA GLY A 116 26.31 -7.77 6.99
C GLY A 116 25.98 -8.63 5.75
N LYS A 117 25.11 -9.64 5.87
CA LYS A 117 24.55 -10.43 4.75
C LYS A 117 23.03 -10.27 4.64
N THR A 118 22.50 -9.09 4.96
CA THR A 118 21.13 -8.76 4.57
C THR A 118 21.11 -8.64 3.05
N LEU A 119 20.69 -9.70 2.36
CA LEU A 119 20.29 -9.64 0.95
C LEU A 119 18.98 -8.86 0.88
N THR A 120 19.09 -7.56 1.13
CA THR A 120 18.08 -6.61 0.69
C THR A 120 18.33 -6.48 -0.80
N THR A 121 17.63 -7.27 -1.61
CA THR A 121 17.48 -6.95 -3.03
C THR A 121 16.59 -5.71 -3.08
N THR A 122 17.16 -4.57 -2.70
CA THR A 122 16.57 -3.28 -2.99
C THR A 122 16.64 -3.19 -4.51
N GLY A 123 15.49 -3.39 -5.17
CA GLY A 123 15.35 -2.99 -6.56
C GLY A 123 15.56 -1.48 -6.63
N SER A 124 16.82 -1.06 -6.74
CA SER A 124 17.16 0.27 -7.19
C SER A 124 16.58 0.39 -8.59
N PRO A 125 15.83 1.46 -8.91
CA PRO A 125 15.63 1.80 -10.31
C PRO A 125 17.03 2.04 -10.86
N GLY A 126 17.41 1.28 -11.89
CA GLY A 126 18.59 1.61 -12.68
C GLY A 126 18.41 3.00 -13.29
N HIS A 127 19.53 3.73 -13.40
CA HIS A 127 19.61 5.01 -14.09
C HIS A 127 19.19 4.92 -15.55
#